data_AF-A0A7V4GAN5-F1
#
_entry.id   AF-A0A7V4GAN5-F1
#
_cell.length_a   1.000
_cell.length_b   1.000
_cell.length_c   1.000
_cell.angle_alpha   90.00
_cell.angle_beta   90.00
_cell.angle_gamma   90.00
#
_symmetry.space_group_name_H-M   'P 1'
#
loop_
_entity.id
_entity.type
_entity.pdbx_description
1 polymer ?
#
loop_
_entity_poly.entity_id
_entity_poly.type
_entity_poly.pdbx_seq_one_letter_code
_entity_poly.pdbx_strand_id
1 'polypeptide(L)'
;MQDDLPKTDANHVPLSPVSFLRRAAAVWGPRTAVIHGARRLTYAALFERSRRLASALRGLGVAPGDVVAVLLPNVPEMLEAHFGVPMAQAVLCPINIRLDAGTIRFILGHAEAK
;
A
#
# COMPACT_ATOMS: atom_id res chain seq x y z
N MET A 1 -11.35 16.85 -28.20
CA MET A 1 -10.41 16.13 -29.08
C MET A 1 -9.74 15.10 -28.20
N GLN A 2 -10.25 13.88 -28.22
CA GLN A 2 -9.72 12.77 -27.43
C GLN A 2 -8.77 12.05 -28.40
N ASP A 3 -7.47 12.07 -28.11
CA ASP A 3 -6.43 11.61 -29.03
C ASP A 3 -6.66 10.15 -29.44
N ASP A 4 -6.85 9.92 -30.74
CA ASP A 4 -7.11 8.62 -31.38
C ASP A 4 -5.79 7.83 -31.58
N LEU A 5 -4.87 7.95 -30.62
CA LEU A 5 -3.58 7.27 -30.67
C LEU A 5 -3.76 5.79 -30.33
N PRO A 6 -3.14 4.87 -31.10
CA PRO A 6 -3.17 3.46 -30.76
C PRO A 6 -2.58 3.24 -29.37
N LYS A 7 -3.24 2.39 -28.58
CA LYS A 7 -2.76 1.99 -27.27
C LYS A 7 -1.49 1.16 -27.42
N THR A 8 -0.43 1.63 -26.80
CA THR A 8 0.91 1.04 -26.78
C THR A 8 1.44 1.07 -25.35
N ASP A 9 2.51 0.34 -25.05
CA ASP A 9 3.10 0.31 -23.71
C ASP A 9 3.53 1.69 -23.20
N ALA A 10 3.78 2.65 -24.10
CA ALA A 10 4.17 4.01 -23.76
C ALA A 10 3.01 4.87 -23.26
N ASN A 11 1.78 4.66 -23.75
CA ASN A 11 0.61 5.49 -23.46
C ASN A 11 -0.53 4.74 -22.75
N HIS A 12 -0.43 3.43 -22.58
CA HIS A 12 -1.48 2.60 -21.99
C HIS A 12 -0.91 1.57 -21.02
N VAL A 13 -0.92 1.91 -19.73
CA VAL A 13 -0.54 1.00 -18.63
C VAL A 13 -1.59 1.10 -17.51
N PRO A 14 -1.94 -0.02 -16.84
CA PRO A 14 -2.78 0.04 -15.66
C PRO A 14 -2.19 0.97 -14.59
N LEU A 15 -2.94 1.99 -14.18
CA LEU A 15 -2.60 2.85 -13.07
C LEU A 15 -2.93 2.12 -11.77
N SER A 16 -1.90 1.56 -11.14
CA SER A 16 -2.03 0.92 -9.84
C SER A 16 -1.35 1.76 -8.76
N PRO A 17 -1.79 1.66 -7.49
CA PRO A 17 -1.09 2.34 -6.38
C PRO A 17 0.40 2.00 -6.33
N VAL A 18 0.76 0.75 -6.66
CA VAL A 18 2.15 0.28 -6.70
C VAL A 18 2.95 0.94 -7.83
N SER A 19 2.38 1.01 -9.05
CA SER A 19 3.07 1.64 -10.18
C SER A 19 3.21 3.15 -9.98
N PHE A 20 2.21 3.78 -9.37
CA PHE A 20 2.25 5.18 -8.96
C PHE A 20 3.41 5.46 -7.99
N LEU A 21 3.48 4.76 -6.84
CA LEU A 21 4.51 5.06 -5.84
C LEU A 21 5.91 4.78 -6.38
N ARG A 22 6.09 3.69 -7.14
CA ARG A 22 7.37 3.39 -7.80
C ARG A 22 7.81 4.53 -8.72
N ARG A 23 6.90 5.06 -9.54
CA ARG A 23 7.18 6.19 -10.43
C ARG A 23 7.48 7.47 -9.63
N ALA A 24 6.69 7.76 -8.61
CA ALA A 24 6.88 8.94 -7.77
C ALA A 24 8.24 8.92 -7.05
N ALA A 25 8.67 7.76 -6.55
CA ALA A 25 9.99 7.60 -5.94
C ALA A 25 11.14 7.79 -6.95
N ALA A 26 10.98 7.35 -8.19
CA ALA A 26 11.98 7.52 -9.24
C ALA A 26 12.11 8.98 -9.72
N VAL A 27 10.98 9.67 -9.93
CA VAL A 27 10.95 11.02 -10.51
C VAL A 27 11.08 12.11 -9.45
N TRP A 28 10.47 11.90 -8.27
CA TRP A 28 10.34 12.90 -7.21
C TRP A 28 10.94 12.42 -5.88
N GLY A 29 11.87 11.47 -5.91
CA GLY A 29 12.40 10.78 -4.73
C GLY A 29 12.70 11.66 -3.52
N PRO A 30 13.43 12.78 -3.66
CA PRO A 30 13.75 13.68 -2.54
C PRO A 30 12.58 14.53 -2.02
N ARG A 31 11.46 14.63 -2.76
CA ARG A 31 10.31 15.44 -2.33
C ARG A 31 9.58 14.78 -1.18
N THR A 32 9.08 15.59 -0.26
CA THR A 32 8.23 15.14 0.85
C THR A 32 6.93 14.52 0.32
N ALA A 33 6.65 13.29 0.73
CA ALA A 33 5.44 12.54 0.41
C ALA A 33 4.46 12.50 1.58
N VAL A 34 4.97 12.43 2.82
CA VAL A 34 4.15 12.29 4.03
C VAL A 34 4.63 13.26 5.09
N ILE A 35 3.66 13.94 5.73
CA ILE A 35 3.88 14.79 6.90
C ILE A 35 2.98 14.26 8.01
N HIS A 36 3.55 13.95 9.17
CA HIS A 36 2.80 13.50 10.34
C HIS A 36 3.45 14.07 11.61
N GLY A 37 2.87 15.16 12.13
CA GLY A 37 3.51 15.96 13.18
C GLY A 37 4.90 16.44 12.72
N ALA A 38 5.93 16.14 13.51
CA ALA A 38 7.31 16.48 13.15
C ALA A 38 7.92 15.54 12.09
N ARG A 39 7.36 14.34 11.90
CA ARG A 39 7.88 13.33 10.97
C ARG A 39 7.62 13.77 9.53
N ARG A 40 8.65 13.69 8.70
CA ARG A 40 8.59 13.93 7.26
C ARG A 40 9.21 12.73 6.55
N LEU A 41 8.50 12.14 5.60
CA LEU A 41 9.02 11.09 4.74
C LEU A 41 9.05 11.58 3.30
N THR A 42 10.14 11.31 2.60
CA THR A 42 10.25 11.55 1.16
C THR A 42 9.59 10.42 0.36
N TYR A 43 9.31 10.64 -0.93
CA TYR A 43 8.80 9.58 -1.79
C TYR A 43 9.74 8.38 -1.87
N ALA A 44 11.07 8.62 -1.92
CA ALA A 44 12.06 7.55 -1.91
C ALA A 44 12.00 6.73 -0.60
N ALA A 45 11.89 7.42 0.55
CA ALA A 45 11.79 6.75 1.85
C ALA A 45 10.48 5.96 2.01
N LEU A 46 9.35 6.52 1.58
CA LEU A 46 8.05 5.83 1.63
C LEU A 46 8.08 4.56 0.76
N PHE A 47 8.65 4.64 -0.44
CA PHE A 47 8.79 3.49 -1.34
C PHE A 47 9.69 2.40 -0.77
N GLU A 48 10.84 2.78 -0.21
CA GLU A 48 11.78 1.84 0.39
C GLU A 48 11.16 1.13 1.61
N ARG A 49 10.45 1.86 2.48
CA ARG A 49 9.74 1.30 3.63
C ARG A 49 8.61 0.36 3.21
N SER A 50 7.80 0.76 2.22
CA SER A 50 6.73 -0.09 1.66
C SER A 50 7.28 -1.38 1.05
N ARG A 51 8.43 -1.30 0.34
CA ARG A 51 9.12 -2.48 -0.21
C ARG A 51 9.64 -3.41 0.88
N ARG A 52 10.21 -2.86 1.96
CA ARG A 52 10.66 -3.65 3.11
C ARG A 52 9.50 -4.39 3.76
N LEU A 53 8.36 -3.73 3.97
CA LEU A 53 7.13 -4.37 4.45
C LEU A 53 6.70 -5.51 3.53
N ALA A 54 6.62 -5.27 2.21
CA ALA A 54 6.26 -6.30 1.24
C ALA A 54 7.20 -7.52 1.29
N SER A 55 8.50 -7.28 1.45
CA SER A 55 9.50 -8.34 1.59
C SER A 55 9.33 -9.12 2.89
N ALA A 56 9.04 -8.44 4.00
CA ALA A 56 8.81 -9.08 5.29
C ALA A 56 7.55 -9.95 5.26
N LEU A 57 6.45 -9.46 4.67
CA LEU A 57 5.21 -10.21 4.51
C LEU A 57 5.43 -11.50 3.72
N ARG A 58 6.14 -11.42 2.59
CA ARG A 58 6.52 -12.63 1.82
C ARG A 58 7.39 -13.59 2.65
N GLY A 59 8.32 -13.05 3.45
CA GLY A 59 9.16 -13.86 4.36
C GLY A 59 8.36 -14.56 5.46
N LEU A 60 7.21 -14.02 5.85
CA LEU A 60 6.25 -14.63 6.79
C LEU A 60 5.29 -15.62 6.12
N GLY A 61 5.41 -15.83 4.81
CA GLY A 61 4.60 -16.80 4.07
C GLY A 61 3.32 -16.23 3.45
N VAL A 62 3.12 -14.90 3.45
CA VAL A 62 2.00 -14.26 2.74
C VAL A 62 2.14 -14.52 1.24
N ALA A 63 1.14 -15.18 0.68
CA ALA A 63 1.06 -15.54 -0.73
C ALA A 63 0.21 -14.53 -1.53
N PRO A 64 0.36 -14.50 -2.87
CA PRO A 64 -0.51 -13.71 -3.72
C PRO A 64 -1.99 -14.06 -3.50
N GLY A 65 -2.82 -13.04 -3.28
CA GLY A 65 -4.25 -13.20 -3.00
C GLY A 65 -4.61 -13.32 -1.51
N ASP A 66 -3.64 -13.57 -0.62
CA ASP A 66 -3.90 -13.59 0.82
C ASP A 66 -4.36 -12.21 1.32
N VAL A 67 -5.20 -12.22 2.36
CA VAL A 67 -5.68 -11.00 3.00
C VAL A 67 -4.78 -10.66 4.19
N VAL A 68 -4.25 -9.43 4.22
CA VAL A 68 -3.49 -8.89 5.35
C VAL A 68 -4.34 -7.84 6.06
N ALA A 69 -4.80 -8.17 7.27
CA ALA A 69 -5.55 -7.24 8.10
C ALA A 69 -4.63 -6.26 8.83
N VAL A 70 -5.01 -4.99 8.87
CA VAL A 70 -4.23 -3.92 9.50
C VAL A 70 -5.12 -3.11 10.42
N LEU A 71 -4.82 -3.17 11.72
CA LEU A 71 -5.51 -2.41 12.77
C LEU A 71 -4.61 -1.27 13.26
N LEU A 72 -4.66 -0.13 12.57
CA LEU A 72 -3.80 1.02 12.83
C LEU A 72 -4.59 2.34 12.81
N PRO A 73 -4.19 3.37 13.58
CA PRO A 73 -4.65 4.73 13.38
C PRO A 73 -4.13 5.32 12.04
N ASN A 74 -4.55 6.57 11.73
CA ASN A 74 -4.06 7.32 10.57
C ASN A 74 -2.62 7.83 10.79
N VAL A 75 -1.65 6.91 10.74
CA VAL A 75 -0.20 7.15 10.88
C VAL A 75 0.54 6.77 9.59
N PRO A 76 1.79 7.22 9.37
CA PRO A 76 2.54 6.92 8.14
C PRO A 76 2.65 5.43 7.81
N GLU A 77 2.72 4.57 8.83
CA GLU A 77 2.76 3.11 8.69
C GLU A 77 1.50 2.56 7.99
N MET A 78 0.36 3.24 8.12
CA MET A 78 -0.85 2.91 7.36
C MET A 78 -0.63 3.13 5.86
N LEU A 79 0.06 4.19 5.46
CA LEU A 79 0.41 4.41 4.05
C LEU A 79 1.41 3.36 3.56
N GLU A 80 2.38 2.99 4.40
CA GLU A 80 3.31 1.90 4.08
C GLU A 80 2.55 0.58 3.84
N ALA A 81 1.51 0.28 4.62
CA ALA A 81 0.66 -0.90 4.40
C ALA A 81 -0.14 -0.83 3.09
N HIS A 82 -0.71 0.34 2.75
CA HIS A 82 -1.46 0.53 1.50
C HIS A 82 -0.63 0.30 0.24
N PHE A 83 0.69 0.48 0.31
CA PHE A 83 1.59 0.17 -0.81
C PHE A 83 2.28 -1.17 -0.65
N GLY A 84 2.72 -1.52 0.56
CA GLY A 84 3.49 -2.71 0.87
C GLY A 84 2.69 -4.01 0.73
N VAL A 85 1.43 -4.04 1.17
CA VAL A 85 0.58 -5.23 1.05
C VAL A 85 0.29 -5.55 -0.44
N PRO A 86 -0.14 -4.58 -1.28
CA PRO A 86 -0.25 -4.84 -2.72
C PRO A 86 1.08 -5.14 -3.42
N MET A 87 2.21 -4.59 -2.94
CA MET A 87 3.55 -4.97 -3.43
C MET A 87 3.93 -6.42 -3.09
N ALA A 88 3.28 -7.02 -2.08
CA ALA A 88 3.34 -8.45 -1.79
C ALA A 88 2.33 -9.27 -2.61
N GLN A 89 1.55 -8.63 -3.49
CA GLN A 89 0.43 -9.23 -4.22
C GLN A 89 -0.72 -9.72 -3.32
N ALA A 90 -0.76 -9.22 -2.08
CA ALA A 90 -1.79 -9.50 -1.11
C ALA A 90 -2.87 -8.40 -1.12
N VAL A 91 -4.01 -8.70 -0.49
CA VAL A 91 -5.15 -7.80 -0.34
C VAL A 91 -5.08 -7.13 1.02
N LEU A 92 -5.09 -5.79 1.05
CA LEU A 92 -5.13 -5.04 2.30
C LEU A 92 -6.55 -5.04 2.87
N CYS A 93 -6.71 -5.42 4.13
CA CYS A 93 -7.95 -5.25 4.90
C CYS A 93 -7.72 -4.23 6.03
N PRO A 94 -7.98 -2.92 5.79
CA PRO A 94 -7.80 -1.91 6.82
C PRO A 94 -8.97 -1.92 7.81
N ILE A 95 -8.68 -2.03 9.10
CA ILE A 95 -9.68 -2.08 10.16
C ILE A 95 -9.61 -0.80 11.00
N ASN A 96 -10.76 -0.15 11.17
CA ASN A 96 -10.85 1.04 11.99
C ASN A 96 -10.71 0.69 13.48
N ILE A 97 -9.72 1.30 14.14
CA ILE A 97 -9.40 1.07 15.56
C ILE A 97 -10.53 1.48 16.53
N ARG A 98 -11.53 2.22 16.08
CA ARG A 98 -12.66 2.68 16.92
C ARG A 98 -13.87 1.73 16.91
N LEU A 99 -13.78 0.63 16.19
CA LEU A 99 -14.82 -0.41 16.22
C LEU A 99 -14.75 -1.19 17.53
N ASP A 100 -15.89 -1.72 17.97
CA ASP A 100 -15.92 -2.60 19.13
C ASP A 100 -15.26 -3.95 18.81
N ALA A 101 -14.86 -4.66 19.86
CA ALA A 101 -14.16 -5.94 19.74
C ALA A 101 -14.99 -7.01 19.01
N GLY A 102 -16.32 -6.96 19.10
CA GLY A 102 -17.22 -7.88 18.40
C GLY A 102 -17.14 -7.69 16.89
N THR A 103 -17.24 -6.45 16.43
CA THR A 103 -17.11 -6.11 15.00
C THR A 103 -15.71 -6.39 14.48
N ILE A 104 -14.65 -6.08 15.23
CA ILE A 104 -13.27 -6.39 14.81
C ILE A 104 -13.10 -7.90 14.64
N ARG A 105 -13.56 -8.71 15.60
CA ARG A 105 -13.52 -10.17 15.51
C ARG A 105 -14.29 -10.68 14.28
N PHE A 106 -15.47 -10.13 14.02
CA PHE A 106 -16.26 -10.49 12.84
C PHE A 106 -15.51 -10.21 11.54
N ILE A 107 -14.91 -9.02 11.40
CA ILE A 107 -14.14 -8.64 10.21
C ILE A 107 -12.95 -9.58 10.02
N LEU A 108 -12.17 -9.83 11.06
CA LEU A 108 -11.00 -10.72 10.99
C LEU A 108 -11.39 -12.14 10.56
N GLY A 109 -12.49 -12.67 11.11
CA GLY A 109 -13.00 -13.99 10.74
C GLY A 109 -13.55 -14.05 9.32
N HIS A 110 -14.31 -13.04 8.89
CA HIS A 110 -14.91 -12.99 7.56
C HIS A 110 -13.88 -12.75 6.45
N ALA A 111 -12.85 -11.96 6.74
CA ALA A 111 -11.80 -11.64 5.78
C ALA A 111 -10.78 -12.77 5.58
N GLU A 112 -10.83 -13.83 6.39
CA GLU A 112 -9.84 -14.93 6.38
C GLU A 112 -8.39 -14.42 6.43
N ALA A 113 -8.16 -13.38 7.24
CA ALA A 113 -6.88 -12.69 7.30
C ALA A 113 -5.75 -13.63 7.78
N LYS A 114 -4.56 -13.47 7.17
CA LYS A 114 -3.33 -14.21 7.46
C LYS A 114 -2.38 -13.43 8.36
#